data_AF-A0AAD2KLT3-F1
#
_entry.id   AF-A0AAD2KLT3-F1
#
_cell.length_a   1.000
_cell.length_b   1.000
_cell.length_c   1.000
_cell.angle_alpha   90.00
_cell.angle_beta   90.00
_cell.angle_gamma   90.00
#
_symmetry.space_group_name_H-M   'P 1'
#
loop_
_entity.id
_entity.type
_entity.pdbx_description
1 polymer ?
#
loop_
_entity_poly.entity_id
_entity_poly.type
_entity_poly.pdbx_seq_one_letter_code
_entity_poly.pdbx_strand_id
1 'polypeptide(L)'
;MLPSLERSYPRGNYSVPRIHLLEVRQRTAPDQGLAWILVEIEEKRSDIEGVTHDAALRLKCQPVSPTYPHPYKSFEFTAGYWKMFNIVKLTGLDIGGGAVFVDPDELCGHRIGTYLMDFIVHWARQWPEATVEPIKLQADQGKGEAGQRRNRFYEQFGLRFDYTSSEKLAGKSVPMPAGELVQSRAWEQNITVHELPSVLERQFAEAKEATEELRYLKKHSGELGAELQSAYLKPLRWALRHGRGSLFIVGILALIAAIASRQFINYF
;
A
#
# COMPACT_ATOMS: atom_id res chain seq x y z
N MET A 1 11.71 12.49 -17.85
CA MET A 1 11.18 12.30 -16.49
C MET A 1 12.35 11.85 -15.60
N LEU A 2 12.17 11.58 -14.31
CA LEU A 2 13.25 10.99 -13.51
C LEU A 2 13.43 9.51 -13.95
N PRO A 3 14.64 9.05 -14.30
CA PRO A 3 14.85 7.68 -14.81
C PRO A 3 14.34 6.58 -13.88
N SER A 4 14.41 6.79 -12.56
CA SER A 4 13.92 5.85 -11.54
C SER A 4 12.38 5.73 -11.49
N LEU A 5 11.67 6.65 -12.12
CA LEU A 5 10.20 6.69 -12.18
C LEU A 5 9.67 6.34 -13.57
N GLU A 6 10.54 6.25 -14.56
CA GLU A 6 10.20 5.76 -15.89
C GLU A 6 10.08 4.23 -15.87
N ARG A 7 9.22 3.68 -16.73
CA ARG A 7 9.12 2.23 -16.97
C ARG A 7 10.39 1.74 -17.66
N SER A 8 11.41 1.52 -16.84
CA SER A 8 12.78 1.20 -17.27
C SER A 8 13.12 -0.28 -17.11
N TYR A 9 12.18 -1.08 -16.59
CA TYR A 9 12.26 -2.54 -16.63
C TYR A 9 11.37 -3.10 -17.75
N PRO A 10 11.89 -3.25 -18.98
CA PRO A 10 11.22 -4.00 -20.04
C PRO A 10 11.95 -5.33 -20.25
N ARG A 11 11.48 -6.42 -19.66
CA ARG A 11 11.87 -7.78 -20.11
C ARG A 11 10.65 -8.67 -20.31
N GLY A 12 9.73 -8.21 -21.15
CA GLY A 12 8.51 -8.94 -21.53
C GLY A 12 7.25 -8.29 -20.95
N ASN A 13 6.31 -9.08 -20.44
CA ASN A 13 4.99 -8.62 -19.96
C ASN A 13 5.01 -7.98 -18.55
N TYR A 14 6.19 -7.73 -17.98
CA TYR A 14 6.38 -7.08 -16.68
C TYR A 14 7.04 -5.72 -16.92
N SER A 15 6.25 -4.65 -16.95
CA SER A 15 6.72 -3.28 -17.15
C SER A 15 6.29 -2.44 -15.96
N VAL A 16 7.19 -2.34 -14.98
CA VAL A 16 7.00 -1.51 -13.78
C VAL A 16 8.16 -0.52 -13.66
N PRO A 17 7.93 0.69 -13.13
CA PRO A 17 9.02 1.60 -12.86
C PRO A 17 9.88 1.08 -11.70
N ARG A 18 11.14 1.52 -11.69
CA ARG A 18 12.13 1.10 -10.68
C ARG A 18 11.62 1.36 -9.26
N ILE A 19 10.93 2.47 -9.05
CA ILE A 19 10.22 2.78 -7.81
C ILE A 19 8.73 2.82 -8.11
N HIS A 20 7.95 2.00 -7.40
CA HIS A 20 6.49 1.94 -7.54
C HIS A 20 5.80 1.68 -6.20
N LEU A 21 4.49 1.87 -6.18
CA LEU A 21 3.63 1.61 -5.03
C LEU A 21 2.78 0.37 -5.26
N LEU A 22 2.62 -0.45 -4.23
CA LEU A 22 1.64 -1.51 -4.17
C LEU A 22 0.49 -1.05 -3.28
N GLU A 23 -0.71 -0.99 -3.84
CA GLU A 23 -1.94 -0.94 -3.06
C GLU A 23 -2.35 -2.38 -2.76
N VAL A 24 -2.23 -2.77 -1.50
CA VAL A 24 -2.61 -4.09 -1.01
C VAL A 24 -3.98 -4.00 -0.38
N ARG A 25 -4.90 -4.83 -0.85
CA ARG A 25 -6.26 -4.98 -0.30
C ARG A 25 -6.36 -6.30 0.48
N GLN A 26 -7.31 -6.37 1.41
CA GLN A 26 -7.51 -7.59 2.19
C GLN A 26 -7.86 -8.75 1.27
N ARG A 27 -7.32 -9.94 1.58
CA ARG A 27 -7.53 -11.13 0.74
C ARG A 27 -8.97 -11.63 0.78
N THR A 28 -9.64 -11.49 1.93
CA THR A 28 -11.01 -11.94 2.17
C THR A 28 -12.06 -10.85 1.89
N ALA A 29 -11.64 -9.59 1.83
CA ALA A 29 -12.49 -8.43 1.56
C ALA A 29 -11.75 -7.46 0.62
N PRO A 30 -11.73 -7.74 -0.70
CA PRO A 30 -10.97 -6.95 -1.66
C PRO A 30 -11.36 -5.48 -1.74
N ASP A 31 -12.53 -5.07 -1.25
CA ASP A 31 -12.94 -3.66 -1.21
C ASP A 31 -12.29 -2.88 -0.05
N GLN A 32 -11.68 -3.57 0.92
CA GLN A 32 -11.01 -2.97 2.06
C GLN A 32 -9.50 -2.85 1.80
N GLY A 33 -9.01 -1.61 1.72
CA GLY A 33 -7.58 -1.32 1.70
C GLY A 33 -6.90 -1.85 2.95
N LEU A 34 -5.76 -2.51 2.78
CA LEU A 34 -4.93 -3.01 3.88
C LEU A 34 -3.70 -2.11 4.07
N ALA A 35 -2.91 -1.95 3.02
CA ALA A 35 -1.62 -1.28 3.11
C ALA A 35 -1.18 -0.69 1.77
N TRP A 36 -0.36 0.35 1.85
CA TRP A 36 0.46 0.83 0.75
C TRP A 36 1.91 0.45 1.01
N ILE A 37 2.59 -0.11 0.01
CA ILE A 37 3.99 -0.54 0.12
C ILE A 37 4.79 0.11 -1.01
N LEU A 38 5.81 0.87 -0.66
CA LEU A 38 6.79 1.37 -1.59
C LEU A 38 7.79 0.26 -1.92
N VAL A 39 8.04 0.04 -3.20
CA VAL A 39 9.00 -0.96 -3.68
C VAL A 39 10.06 -0.26 -4.51
N GLU A 40 11.33 -0.46 -4.17
CA GLU A 40 12.48 -0.09 -4.99
C GLU A 40 13.14 -1.36 -5.55
N ILE A 41 13.34 -1.37 -6.87
CA ILE A 41 14.10 -2.39 -7.58
C ILE A 41 15.55 -1.90 -7.74
N GLU A 42 16.51 -2.69 -7.28
CA GLU A 42 17.94 -2.48 -7.51
C GLU A 42 18.53 -3.72 -8.18
N GLU A 43 19.03 -3.58 -9.40
CA GLU A 43 19.75 -4.64 -10.10
C GLU A 43 21.18 -4.22 -10.39
N LYS A 44 22.12 -5.12 -10.10
CA LYS A 44 23.54 -4.99 -10.44
C LYS A 44 23.91 -6.14 -11.37
N ARG A 45 24.64 -5.82 -12.44
CA ARG A 45 25.15 -6.81 -13.38
C ARG A 45 26.64 -6.59 -13.63
N SER A 46 27.34 -7.69 -13.82
CA SER A 46 28.70 -7.74 -14.31
C SER A 46 28.67 -8.41 -15.68
N ASP A 47 28.80 -7.61 -16.73
CA ASP A 47 28.82 -8.08 -18.11
C ASP A 47 30.27 -8.00 -18.64
N ILE A 48 30.75 -9.09 -19.23
CA ILE A 48 32.05 -9.16 -19.92
C ILE A 48 31.76 -9.55 -21.36
N GLU A 49 32.18 -8.71 -22.31
CA GLU A 49 31.96 -8.93 -23.75
C GLU A 49 30.48 -9.16 -24.12
N GLY A 50 29.56 -8.46 -23.43
CA GLY A 50 28.12 -8.59 -23.66
C GLY A 50 27.47 -9.83 -23.05
N VAL A 51 28.22 -10.65 -22.32
CA VAL A 51 27.70 -11.80 -21.59
C VAL A 51 27.69 -11.52 -20.09
N THR A 52 26.51 -11.61 -19.49
CA THR A 52 26.34 -11.49 -18.04
C THR A 52 27.03 -12.63 -17.32
N HIS A 53 28.02 -12.29 -16.51
CA HIS A 53 28.73 -13.24 -15.64
C HIS A 53 28.04 -13.35 -14.29
N ASP A 54 27.73 -12.22 -13.67
CA ASP A 54 27.04 -12.18 -12.39
C ASP A 54 25.91 -11.16 -12.44
N ALA A 55 24.78 -11.49 -11.80
CA ALA A 55 23.69 -10.56 -11.63
C ALA A 55 23.09 -10.69 -10.22
N ALA A 56 22.73 -9.55 -9.63
CA ALA A 56 22.10 -9.48 -8.32
C ALA A 56 20.87 -8.56 -8.41
N LEU A 57 19.75 -9.04 -7.89
CA LEU A 57 18.50 -8.32 -7.80
C LEU A 57 18.14 -8.13 -6.32
N ARG A 58 17.74 -6.91 -5.96
CA ARG A 58 17.21 -6.56 -4.63
C ARG A 58 15.89 -5.81 -4.80
N LEU A 59 14.87 -6.28 -4.12
CA LEU A 59 13.55 -5.65 -4.03
C LEU A 59 13.38 -5.14 -2.61
N LYS A 60 13.61 -3.84 -2.39
CA LYS A 60 13.45 -3.21 -1.07
C LYS A 60 12.02 -2.75 -0.90
N CYS A 61 11.40 -3.16 0.20
CA CYS A 61 10.00 -2.88 0.48
C CYS A 61 9.88 -2.05 1.76
N GLN A 62 9.08 -0.99 1.69
CA GLN A 62 8.77 -0.13 2.82
C GLN A 62 7.26 0.09 2.90
N PRO A 63 6.58 -0.41 3.94
CA PRO A 63 5.20 -0.03 4.22
C PRO A 63 5.12 1.50 4.44
N VAL A 64 4.14 2.15 3.81
CA VAL A 64 3.89 3.60 3.92
C VAL A 64 2.46 3.94 4.37
N SER A 65 1.68 2.91 4.76
CA SER A 65 0.30 3.11 5.21
C SER A 65 0.25 3.81 6.58
N PRO A 66 -0.69 4.75 6.80
CA PRO A 66 -0.90 5.39 8.10
C PRO A 66 -1.41 4.42 9.18
N THR A 67 -1.92 3.25 8.80
CA THR A 67 -2.45 2.23 9.71
C THR A 67 -1.39 1.62 10.62
N TYR A 68 -0.11 1.66 10.24
CA TYR A 68 0.97 1.07 11.01
C TYR A 68 1.79 2.16 11.73
N PRO A 69 1.99 2.05 13.06
CA PRO A 69 2.77 3.03 13.79
C PRO A 69 4.25 2.98 13.38
N HIS A 70 4.85 4.15 13.26
CA HIS A 70 6.27 4.32 12.96
C HIS A 70 7.14 3.85 14.15
N PRO A 71 8.35 3.31 13.94
CA PRO A 71 9.07 3.17 12.66
C PRO A 71 8.63 1.93 11.86
N TYR A 72 8.41 2.10 10.56
CA TYR A 72 8.13 0.99 9.65
C TYR A 72 9.36 0.08 9.54
N LYS A 73 9.21 -1.21 9.82
CA LYS A 73 10.25 -2.18 9.47
C LYS A 73 10.22 -2.40 7.96
N SER A 74 11.33 -2.10 7.30
CA SER A 74 11.54 -2.48 5.92
C SER A 74 11.90 -3.97 5.82
N PHE A 75 11.62 -4.55 4.67
CA PHE A 75 12.03 -5.91 4.35
C PHE A 75 12.51 -5.97 2.90
N GLU A 76 13.28 -6.99 2.56
CA GLU A 76 13.82 -7.14 1.21
C GLU A 76 13.71 -8.57 0.71
N PHE A 77 13.56 -8.69 -0.61
CA PHE A 77 13.70 -9.94 -1.34
C PHE A 77 14.91 -9.81 -2.25
N THR A 78 15.76 -10.84 -2.28
CA THR A 78 16.99 -10.82 -3.06
C THR A 78 17.16 -12.08 -3.88
N ALA A 79 17.78 -11.93 -5.05
CA ALA A 79 18.06 -13.02 -5.96
C ALA A 79 19.41 -12.80 -6.65
N GLY A 80 20.07 -13.90 -7.01
CA GLY A 80 21.43 -13.90 -7.54
C GLY A 80 21.59 -14.86 -8.70
N TYR A 81 22.44 -14.54 -9.65
CA TYR A 81 22.85 -15.40 -10.75
C TYR A 81 24.38 -15.38 -10.83
N TRP A 82 24.96 -16.57 -10.96
CA TRP A 82 26.40 -16.77 -11.14
C TRP A 82 26.64 -17.70 -12.32
N LYS A 83 27.16 -17.15 -13.42
CA LYS A 83 27.50 -17.89 -14.63
C LYS A 83 28.57 -18.94 -14.38
N MET A 84 29.55 -18.66 -13.51
CA MET A 84 30.64 -19.59 -13.18
C MET A 84 30.14 -20.96 -12.70
N PHE A 85 29.03 -20.97 -11.95
CA PHE A 85 28.38 -22.20 -11.48
C PHE A 85 27.14 -22.56 -12.31
N ASN A 86 26.73 -21.68 -13.22
CA ASN A 86 25.44 -21.73 -13.92
C ASN A 86 24.25 -21.91 -12.95
N ILE A 87 24.26 -21.14 -11.86
CA ILE A 87 23.25 -21.22 -10.79
C ILE A 87 22.47 -19.92 -10.71
N VAL A 88 21.15 -20.02 -10.51
CA VAL A 88 20.29 -18.92 -10.09
C VAL A 88 19.71 -19.19 -8.71
N LYS A 89 19.62 -18.16 -7.89
CA LYS A 89 19.10 -18.23 -6.52
C LYS A 89 17.95 -17.27 -6.36
N LEU A 90 16.87 -17.76 -5.74
CA LEU A 90 15.61 -17.01 -5.63
C LEU A 90 15.43 -16.30 -4.27
N THR A 91 16.26 -16.61 -3.28
CA THR A 91 16.05 -16.16 -1.88
C THR A 91 17.34 -15.73 -1.19
N GLY A 92 18.26 -15.05 -1.88
CA GLY A 92 19.51 -14.59 -1.29
C GLY A 92 20.56 -14.13 -2.30
N LEU A 93 21.71 -13.67 -1.79
CA LEU A 93 22.88 -13.26 -2.57
C LEU A 93 24.16 -14.05 -2.24
N ASP A 94 24.16 -14.86 -1.19
CA ASP A 94 25.32 -15.71 -0.86
C ASP A 94 25.00 -17.17 -1.17
N ILE A 95 26.00 -17.96 -1.59
CA ILE A 95 25.82 -19.38 -1.87
C ILE A 95 25.49 -20.14 -0.57
N GLY A 96 24.48 -21.02 -0.59
CA GLY A 96 24.18 -21.92 0.53
C GLY A 96 23.30 -21.38 1.66
N GLY A 97 22.94 -20.09 1.67
CA GLY A 97 22.07 -19.48 2.68
C GLY A 97 21.06 -18.49 2.09
N GLY A 98 19.92 -18.28 2.74
CA GLY A 98 18.89 -17.40 2.19
C GLY A 98 17.55 -17.52 2.90
N ALA A 99 16.86 -16.41 3.06
CA ALA A 99 15.52 -16.38 3.66
C ALA A 99 14.75 -15.17 3.14
N VAL A 100 13.44 -15.31 3.07
CA VAL A 100 12.53 -14.23 2.69
C VAL A 100 11.48 -14.07 3.77
N PHE A 101 11.29 -12.82 4.18
CA PHE A 101 10.33 -12.46 5.22
C PHE A 101 9.55 -11.23 4.76
N VAL A 102 8.27 -11.18 5.14
CA VAL A 102 7.42 -10.01 4.97
C VAL A 102 7.13 -9.50 6.37
N ASP A 103 7.44 -8.23 6.62
CA ASP A 103 7.27 -7.57 7.91
C ASP A 103 6.44 -6.29 7.69
N PRO A 104 5.42 -6.00 8.52
CA PRO A 104 5.01 -6.75 9.71
C PRO A 104 4.11 -7.96 9.42
N ASP A 105 3.92 -8.81 10.44
CA ASP A 105 3.20 -10.09 10.32
C ASP A 105 1.77 -9.93 9.79
N GLU A 106 1.13 -8.79 10.01
CA GLU A 106 -0.21 -8.47 9.49
C GLU A 106 -0.24 -8.39 7.95
N LEU A 107 0.91 -8.19 7.30
CA LEU A 107 1.04 -8.23 5.85
C LEU A 107 1.17 -9.67 5.32
N CYS A 108 1.50 -10.64 6.18
CA CYS A 108 1.62 -12.03 5.77
C CYS A 108 0.27 -12.60 5.32
N GLY A 109 0.27 -13.36 4.23
CA GLY A 109 -0.94 -13.97 3.68
C GLY A 109 -1.73 -13.09 2.70
N HIS A 110 -1.31 -11.83 2.49
CA HIS A 110 -1.92 -10.89 1.54
C HIS A 110 -1.22 -10.84 0.18
N ARG A 111 -0.57 -11.94 -0.23
CA ARG A 111 0.11 -12.14 -1.54
C ARG A 111 1.27 -11.21 -1.87
N ILE A 112 1.73 -10.38 -0.93
CA ILE A 112 2.91 -9.51 -1.12
C ILE A 112 4.15 -10.33 -1.47
N GLY A 113 4.44 -11.39 -0.70
CA GLY A 113 5.54 -12.30 -1.04
C GLY A 113 5.36 -12.97 -2.41
N THR A 114 4.12 -13.24 -2.84
CA THR A 114 3.83 -13.80 -4.17
C THR A 114 4.15 -12.80 -5.27
N TYR A 115 3.80 -11.52 -5.11
CA TYR A 115 4.20 -10.46 -6.05
C TYR A 115 5.72 -10.35 -6.19
N LEU A 116 6.43 -10.27 -5.05
CA LEU A 116 7.89 -10.10 -5.05
C LEU A 116 8.61 -11.33 -5.63
N MET A 117 8.13 -12.52 -5.30
CA MET A 117 8.70 -13.76 -5.83
C MET A 117 8.36 -13.96 -7.32
N ASP A 118 7.18 -13.56 -7.78
CA ASP A 118 6.83 -13.59 -9.21
C ASP A 118 7.77 -12.69 -10.02
N PHE A 119 8.12 -11.51 -9.48
CA PHE A 119 9.14 -10.65 -10.05
C PHE A 119 10.52 -11.32 -10.10
N ILE A 120 10.95 -11.97 -9.01
CA ILE A 120 12.21 -12.72 -8.96
C ILE A 120 12.21 -13.89 -9.95
N VAL A 121 11.12 -14.63 -10.07
CA VAL A 121 10.97 -15.74 -11.01
C VAL A 121 11.06 -15.23 -12.45
N HIS A 122 10.38 -14.13 -12.75
CA HIS A 122 10.47 -13.48 -14.06
C HIS A 122 11.92 -13.07 -14.38
N TRP A 123 12.64 -12.51 -13.41
CA TRP A 123 14.05 -12.19 -13.51
C TRP A 123 14.94 -13.45 -13.66
N ALA A 124 14.73 -14.50 -12.88
CA ALA A 124 15.55 -15.71 -12.94
C ALA A 124 15.47 -16.41 -14.31
N ARG A 125 14.28 -16.37 -14.94
CA ARG A 125 14.02 -16.98 -16.26
C ARG A 125 14.81 -16.39 -17.42
N GLN A 126 15.54 -15.30 -17.21
CA GLN A 126 16.47 -14.73 -18.19
C GLN A 126 17.64 -15.66 -18.50
N TRP A 127 17.96 -16.58 -17.58
CA TRP A 127 18.96 -17.63 -17.75
C TRP A 127 18.28 -19.00 -17.69
N PRO A 128 17.53 -19.40 -18.73
CA PRO A 128 16.66 -20.58 -18.67
C PRO A 128 17.40 -21.89 -18.37
N GLU A 129 18.65 -21.99 -18.82
CA GLU A 129 19.54 -23.15 -18.61
C GLU A 129 20.24 -23.15 -17.24
N ALA A 130 20.13 -22.07 -16.46
CA ALA A 130 20.72 -22.02 -15.12
C ALA A 130 19.96 -22.92 -14.16
N THR A 131 20.68 -23.65 -13.31
CA THR A 131 20.04 -24.48 -12.28
C THR A 131 19.59 -23.60 -11.12
N VAL A 132 18.33 -23.74 -10.73
CA VAL A 132 17.80 -23.10 -9.52
C VAL A 132 18.45 -23.74 -8.29
N GLU A 133 19.13 -22.92 -7.47
CA GLU A 133 19.73 -23.37 -6.22
C GLU A 133 18.63 -23.94 -5.31
N PRO A 134 18.81 -25.16 -4.78
CA PRO A 134 17.81 -25.77 -3.95
C PRO A 134 17.43 -24.96 -2.70
N ILE A 135 16.14 -24.72 -2.54
CA ILE A 135 15.57 -24.07 -1.36
C ILE A 135 15.47 -25.09 -0.23
N LYS A 136 16.02 -24.75 0.94
CA LYS A 136 15.93 -25.57 2.14
C LYS A 136 14.77 -25.09 3.01
N LEU A 137 13.87 -26.01 3.32
CA LEU A 137 12.79 -25.79 4.29
C LEU A 137 13.23 -26.34 5.64
N GLN A 138 13.27 -25.47 6.64
CA GLN A 138 13.64 -25.86 8.01
C GLN A 138 12.40 -26.22 8.84
N ALA A 139 12.53 -27.22 9.71
CA ALA A 139 11.40 -27.79 10.46
C ALA A 139 10.82 -26.84 11.52
N ASP A 140 11.67 -25.98 12.10
CA ASP A 140 11.30 -24.93 13.05
C ASP A 140 10.30 -23.93 12.45
N GLN A 141 10.45 -23.61 11.16
CA GLN A 141 9.56 -22.74 10.39
C GLN A 141 8.34 -23.49 9.81
N GLY A 142 8.23 -24.81 10.03
CA GLY A 142 7.32 -25.70 9.34
C GLY A 142 6.04 -26.08 10.09
N LYS A 143 5.81 -25.58 11.31
CA LYS A 143 4.70 -26.05 12.15
C LYS A 143 3.36 -25.39 11.78
N GLY A 144 2.29 -26.18 11.81
CA GLY A 144 0.91 -25.71 11.64
C GLY A 144 0.61 -25.06 10.28
N GLU A 145 -0.34 -24.13 10.27
CA GLU A 145 -0.81 -23.45 9.06
C GLU A 145 0.30 -22.63 8.38
N ALA A 146 1.19 -22.02 9.17
CA ALA A 146 2.30 -21.22 8.67
C ALA A 146 3.26 -22.05 7.78
N GLY A 147 3.59 -23.27 8.20
CA GLY A 147 4.41 -24.20 7.42
C GLY A 147 3.74 -24.63 6.12
N GLN A 148 2.44 -24.96 6.16
CA GLN A 148 1.70 -25.30 4.94
C GLN A 148 1.61 -24.12 3.97
N ARG A 149 1.42 -22.90 4.49
CA ARG A 149 1.43 -21.67 3.69
C ARG A 149 2.78 -21.43 3.03
N ARG A 150 3.88 -21.63 3.76
CA ARG A 150 5.26 -21.55 3.23
C ARG A 150 5.50 -22.56 2.12
N ASN A 151 5.05 -23.81 2.29
CA ASN A 151 5.24 -24.85 1.28
C ASN A 151 4.48 -24.49 -0.01
N ARG A 152 3.18 -24.16 0.11
CA ARG A 152 2.36 -23.71 -1.04
C ARG A 152 2.94 -22.47 -1.73
N PHE A 153 3.55 -21.57 -0.96
CA PHE A 153 4.19 -20.37 -1.48
C PHE A 153 5.31 -20.67 -2.47
N TYR A 154 6.12 -21.71 -2.24
CA TYR A 154 7.16 -22.12 -3.19
C TYR A 154 6.61 -23.03 -4.30
N GLU A 155 5.74 -23.98 -3.96
CA GLU A 155 5.18 -24.95 -4.91
C GLU A 155 4.42 -24.29 -6.08
N GLN A 156 3.76 -23.15 -5.84
CA GLN A 156 3.07 -22.40 -6.92
C GLN A 156 4.00 -21.89 -8.03
N PHE A 157 5.31 -21.77 -7.76
CA PHE A 157 6.31 -21.36 -8.76
C PHE A 157 6.97 -22.56 -9.48
N GLY A 158 6.40 -23.75 -9.32
CA GLY A 158 6.88 -24.99 -9.97
C GLY A 158 7.94 -25.75 -9.17
N LEU A 159 8.37 -25.22 -8.03
CA LEU A 159 9.35 -25.88 -7.15
C LEU A 159 8.75 -27.14 -6.53
N ARG A 160 9.45 -28.27 -6.67
CA ARG A 160 9.08 -29.53 -6.03
C ARG A 160 10.03 -29.81 -4.89
N PHE A 161 9.52 -30.35 -3.78
CA PHE A 161 10.31 -30.62 -2.58
C PHE A 161 10.38 -32.10 -2.26
N ASP A 162 11.59 -32.57 -1.99
CA ASP A 162 11.84 -33.83 -1.31
C ASP A 162 11.71 -33.58 0.20
N TYR A 163 10.52 -33.87 0.72
CA TYR A 163 10.21 -33.69 2.14
C TYR A 163 10.85 -34.80 2.98
N THR A 164 11.36 -34.44 4.15
CA THR A 164 11.97 -35.40 5.08
C THR A 164 10.96 -36.24 5.85
N SER A 165 9.70 -35.80 5.91
CA SER A 165 8.60 -36.50 6.58
C SER A 165 7.27 -36.29 5.86
N SER A 166 6.29 -37.15 6.15
CA SER A 166 4.91 -37.03 5.66
C SER A 166 4.22 -35.73 6.09
N GLU A 167 4.63 -35.17 7.22
CA GLU A 167 4.16 -33.88 7.74
C GLU A 167 4.71 -32.67 6.95
N LYS A 168 5.66 -32.88 6.03
CA LYS A 168 6.23 -31.85 5.15
C LYS A 168 6.84 -30.65 5.90
N LEU A 169 7.35 -30.88 7.11
CA LEU A 169 7.91 -29.81 7.96
C LEU A 169 9.23 -29.27 7.43
N ALA A 170 10.07 -30.16 6.91
CA ALA A 170 11.38 -29.85 6.33
C ALA A 170 11.58 -30.61 5.02
N GLY A 171 12.52 -30.13 4.22
CA GLY A 171 12.81 -30.69 2.92
C GLY A 171 13.74 -29.80 2.12
N LYS A 172 14.10 -30.25 0.93
CA LYS A 172 14.92 -29.50 -0.01
C LYS A 172 14.26 -29.54 -1.38
N SER A 173 14.23 -28.41 -2.07
CA SER A 173 13.69 -28.41 -3.43
C SER A 173 14.59 -29.22 -4.35
N VAL A 174 13.98 -29.95 -5.28
CA VAL A 174 14.70 -30.67 -6.33
C VAL A 174 15.33 -29.63 -7.27
N PRO A 175 16.62 -29.78 -7.65
CA PRO A 175 17.23 -28.93 -8.65
C PRO A 175 16.42 -28.95 -9.96
N MET A 176 16.19 -27.78 -10.55
CA MET A 176 15.47 -27.63 -11.80
C MET A 176 16.04 -26.45 -12.60
N PRO A 177 15.93 -26.45 -13.94
CA PRO A 177 16.33 -25.29 -14.73
C PRO A 177 15.40 -24.10 -14.49
N ALA A 178 15.95 -22.89 -14.51
CA ALA A 178 15.18 -21.66 -14.28
C ALA A 178 14.07 -21.47 -15.31
N GLY A 179 14.25 -21.99 -16.53
CA GLY A 179 13.25 -21.94 -17.61
C GLY A 179 11.94 -22.67 -17.27
N GLU A 180 11.98 -23.65 -16.37
CA GLU A 180 10.82 -24.41 -15.90
C GLU A 180 10.06 -23.72 -14.75
N LEU A 181 10.55 -22.60 -14.24
CA LEU A 181 9.84 -21.84 -13.21
C LEU A 181 8.49 -21.32 -13.73
N VAL A 182 7.45 -21.52 -12.93
CA VAL A 182 6.08 -21.09 -13.24
C VAL A 182 5.87 -19.69 -12.67
N GLN A 183 5.29 -18.79 -13.45
CA GLN A 183 4.86 -17.47 -12.97
C GLN A 183 3.50 -17.58 -12.29
N SER A 184 3.30 -16.84 -11.21
CA SER A 184 2.05 -16.82 -10.43
C SER A 184 1.51 -15.41 -10.33
N ARG A 185 0.53 -15.08 -11.18
CA ARG A 185 -0.21 -13.81 -11.15
C ARG A 185 -1.36 -13.79 -10.14
N ALA A 186 -1.41 -14.76 -9.22
CA ALA A 186 -2.45 -14.82 -8.19
C ALA A 186 -2.50 -13.56 -7.31
N TRP A 187 -1.38 -12.82 -7.23
CA TRP A 187 -1.27 -11.55 -6.52
C TRP A 187 -2.17 -10.43 -7.10
N GLU A 188 -2.46 -10.45 -8.40
CA GLU A 188 -3.28 -9.43 -9.08
C GLU A 188 -4.71 -9.34 -8.51
N GLN A 189 -5.17 -10.40 -7.84
CA GLN A 189 -6.49 -10.47 -7.23
C GLN A 189 -6.70 -9.51 -6.05
N ASN A 190 -5.63 -9.07 -5.37
CA ASN A 190 -5.74 -8.15 -4.22
C ASN A 190 -4.60 -7.13 -4.14
N ILE A 191 -3.73 -7.07 -5.14
CA ILE A 191 -2.65 -6.10 -5.22
C ILE A 191 -2.78 -5.33 -6.53
N THR A 192 -2.74 -4.01 -6.44
CA THR A 192 -2.68 -3.12 -7.60
C THR A 192 -1.35 -2.37 -7.58
N VAL A 193 -0.64 -2.36 -8.71
CA VAL A 193 0.62 -1.64 -8.87
C VAL A 193 0.33 -0.23 -9.39
N HIS A 194 0.87 0.77 -8.72
CA HIS A 194 0.72 2.18 -9.08
C HIS A 194 2.06 2.85 -9.34
N GLU A 195 2.07 3.74 -10.31
CA GLU A 195 3.21 4.62 -10.55
C GLU A 195 3.21 5.75 -9.51
N LEU A 196 4.36 5.96 -8.85
CA LEU A 196 4.47 6.95 -7.78
C LEU A 196 4.03 8.37 -8.23
N PRO A 197 4.41 8.89 -9.41
CA PRO A 197 3.93 10.19 -9.88
C PRO A 197 2.41 10.29 -9.95
N SER A 198 1.75 9.26 -10.50
CA SER A 198 0.29 9.23 -10.64
C SER A 198 -0.44 9.26 -9.30
N VAL A 199 0.10 8.58 -8.29
CA VAL A 199 -0.44 8.60 -6.93
C VAL A 199 -0.24 9.98 -6.29
N LEU A 200 0.96 10.56 -6.42
CA LEU A 200 1.26 11.87 -5.87
C LEU A 200 0.39 12.97 -6.48
N GLU A 201 0.20 12.97 -7.81
CA GLU A 201 -0.68 13.92 -8.50
C GLU A 201 -2.11 13.85 -7.97
N ARG A 202 -2.64 12.63 -7.80
CA ARG A 202 -3.97 12.42 -7.22
C ARG A 202 -4.05 12.94 -5.79
N GLN A 203 -3.08 12.61 -4.94
CA GLN A 203 -3.04 13.06 -3.55
C GLN A 203 -2.92 14.58 -3.43
N PHE A 204 -2.14 15.23 -4.30
CA PHE A 204 -2.05 16.69 -4.33
C PHE A 204 -3.36 17.34 -4.79
N ALA A 205 -4.06 16.75 -5.77
CA ALA A 205 -5.36 17.23 -6.22
C ALA A 205 -6.42 17.11 -5.10
N GLU A 206 -6.52 15.95 -4.44
CA GLU A 206 -7.43 15.71 -3.32
C GLU A 206 -7.14 16.64 -2.13
N ALA A 207 -5.87 16.82 -1.78
CA ALA A 207 -5.48 17.73 -0.69
C ALA A 207 -5.83 19.19 -1.01
N LYS A 208 -5.70 19.61 -2.27
CA LYS A 208 -6.08 20.95 -2.72
C LYS A 208 -7.60 21.15 -2.61
N GLU A 209 -8.38 20.21 -3.11
CA GLU A 209 -9.85 20.24 -3.05
C GLU A 209 -10.34 20.30 -1.60
N ALA A 210 -9.85 19.42 -0.73
CA ALA A 210 -10.19 19.42 0.69
C ALA A 210 -9.83 20.75 1.39
N THR A 211 -8.71 21.38 1.01
CA THR A 211 -8.31 22.68 1.55
C THR A 211 -9.25 23.81 1.10
N GLU A 212 -9.72 23.74 -0.14
CA GLU A 212 -10.70 24.69 -0.69
C GLU A 212 -12.07 24.55 -0.02
N GLU A 213 -12.53 23.32 0.19
CA GLU A 213 -13.77 23.03 0.94
C GLU A 213 -13.68 23.51 2.38
N LEU A 214 -12.58 23.23 3.08
CA LEU A 214 -12.36 23.72 4.45
C LEU A 214 -12.39 25.25 4.50
N ARG A 215 -11.81 25.94 3.51
CA ARG A 215 -11.84 27.39 3.42
C ARG A 215 -13.27 27.90 3.20
N TYR A 216 -14.03 27.25 2.32
CA TYR A 216 -15.42 27.59 2.05
C TYR A 216 -16.28 27.43 3.31
N LEU A 217 -16.22 26.27 3.96
CA LEU A 217 -16.98 25.97 5.18
C LEU A 217 -16.61 26.91 6.34
N LYS A 218 -15.32 27.21 6.52
CA LYS A 218 -14.85 28.14 7.55
C LYS A 218 -15.38 29.56 7.32
N LYS A 219 -15.39 30.02 6.06
CA LYS A 219 -15.95 31.33 5.70
C LYS A 219 -17.45 31.37 5.98
N HIS A 220 -18.19 30.36 5.52
CA HIS A 220 -19.64 30.30 5.70
C HIS A 220 -20.05 30.21 7.18
N SER A 221 -19.32 29.42 7.98
CA SER A 221 -19.50 29.35 9.43
C SER A 221 -19.22 30.70 10.11
N GLY A 222 -18.18 31.42 9.68
CA GLY A 222 -17.88 32.77 10.18
C GLY A 222 -18.97 33.80 9.83
N GLU A 223 -19.51 33.74 8.62
CA GLU A 223 -20.63 34.60 8.18
C GLU A 223 -21.89 34.34 9.01
N LEU A 224 -22.27 33.06 9.19
CA LEU A 224 -23.39 32.67 10.06
C LEU A 224 -23.19 33.08 11.52
N GLY A 225 -21.97 32.92 12.04
CA GLY A 225 -21.62 33.35 13.40
C GLY A 225 -21.74 34.86 13.58
N ALA A 226 -21.24 35.64 12.63
CA ALA A 226 -21.37 37.10 12.63
C ALA A 226 -22.84 37.54 12.50
N GLU A 227 -23.63 36.82 11.70
CA GLU A 227 -25.06 37.07 11.56
C GLU A 227 -25.82 36.81 12.87
N LEU A 228 -25.58 35.67 13.52
CA LEU A 228 -26.14 35.36 14.84
C LEU A 228 -25.74 36.41 15.87
N GLN A 229 -24.46 36.79 15.92
CA GLN A 229 -24.00 37.81 16.86
C GLN A 229 -24.66 39.18 16.59
N SER A 230 -24.85 39.55 15.32
CA SER A 230 -25.59 40.76 14.95
C SER A 230 -27.06 40.68 15.39
N ALA A 231 -27.69 39.51 15.29
CA ALA A 231 -29.05 39.30 15.78
C ALA A 231 -29.13 39.44 17.31
N TYR A 232 -28.16 38.88 18.05
CA TYR A 232 -28.09 39.01 19.52
C TYR A 232 -27.83 40.46 19.98
N LEU A 233 -26.88 41.16 19.36
CA LEU A 233 -26.47 42.49 19.81
C LEU A 233 -27.42 43.60 19.37
N LYS A 234 -28.07 43.46 18.20
CA LYS A 234 -28.92 44.52 17.61
C LYS A 234 -30.21 43.92 17.01
N PRO A 235 -31.07 43.29 17.82
CA PRO A 235 -32.22 42.51 17.34
C PRO A 235 -33.19 43.31 16.48
N LEU A 236 -33.51 44.56 16.85
CA LEU A 236 -34.42 45.42 16.09
C LEU A 236 -33.86 45.81 14.71
N ARG A 237 -32.56 46.14 14.63
CA ARG A 237 -31.91 46.51 13.36
C ARG A 237 -31.72 45.31 12.45
N TRP A 238 -31.41 44.15 13.03
CA TRP A 238 -31.29 42.89 12.29
C TRP A 238 -32.65 42.48 11.68
N ALA A 239 -33.73 42.59 12.46
CA ALA A 239 -35.09 42.30 11.99
C ALA A 239 -35.56 43.27 10.88
N LEU A 240 -35.22 44.56 10.96
CA LEU A 240 -35.56 45.52 9.89
C LEU A 240 -34.83 45.24 8.57
N ARG A 241 -33.64 44.62 8.63
CA ARG A 241 -32.81 44.32 7.45
C ARG A 241 -33.22 43.05 6.70
N HIS A 242 -33.80 42.05 7.37
CA HIS A 242 -34.13 40.75 6.77
C HIS A 242 -35.58 40.59 6.28
N GLY A 243 -36.41 41.64 6.36
CA GLY A 243 -37.73 41.66 5.71
C GLY A 243 -38.80 40.76 6.37
N ARG A 244 -40.05 40.94 5.94
CA ARG A 244 -41.36 40.72 6.63
C ARG A 244 -41.55 39.55 7.61
N GLY A 245 -40.76 38.46 7.55
CA GLY A 245 -40.86 37.34 8.51
C GLY A 245 -40.40 37.69 9.94
N SER A 246 -39.45 38.60 10.11
CA SER A 246 -38.95 38.97 11.45
C SER A 246 -39.69 40.14 12.11
N LEU A 247 -40.52 40.88 11.36
CA LEU A 247 -41.43 41.89 11.94
C LEU A 247 -42.46 41.25 12.87
N PHE A 248 -42.83 39.98 12.62
CA PHE A 248 -43.65 39.19 13.53
C PHE A 248 -42.98 38.97 14.89
N ILE A 249 -41.67 38.68 14.91
CA ILE A 249 -40.90 38.48 16.15
C ILE A 249 -40.76 39.78 16.93
N VAL A 250 -40.49 40.90 16.23
CA VAL A 250 -40.47 42.24 16.85
C VAL A 250 -41.84 42.63 17.38
N GLY A 251 -42.92 42.32 16.65
CA GLY A 251 -44.29 42.54 17.08
C GLY A 251 -44.65 41.75 18.33
N ILE A 252 -44.24 40.47 18.41
CA ILE A 252 -44.48 39.62 19.58
C ILE A 252 -43.70 40.15 20.81
N LEU A 253 -42.44 40.53 20.65
CA LEU A 253 -41.65 41.12 21.74
C LEU A 253 -42.22 42.46 22.23
N ALA A 254 -42.68 43.32 21.31
CA ALA A 254 -43.35 44.56 21.66
C ALA A 254 -44.70 44.32 22.37
N LEU A 255 -45.45 43.28 21.96
CA LEU A 255 -46.70 42.88 22.60
C LEU A 255 -46.45 42.37 24.03
N ILE A 256 -45.42 41.54 24.24
CA ILE A 256 -45.05 41.04 25.57
C ILE A 256 -44.62 42.21 26.47
N ALA A 257 -43.82 43.16 25.96
CA ALA A 257 -43.44 44.35 26.70
C ALA A 257 -44.63 45.26 27.05
N ALA A 258 -45.61 45.39 26.14
CA ALA A 258 -46.84 46.16 26.37
C ALA A 258 -47.78 45.48 27.37
N ILE A 259 -47.85 44.15 27.37
CA ILE A 259 -48.60 43.39 28.37
C ILE A 259 -47.94 43.52 29.75
N ALA A 260 -46.61 43.43 29.82
CA ALA A 260 -45.86 43.60 31.06
C ALA A 260 -45.99 45.02 31.63
N SER A 261 -45.93 46.06 30.79
CA SER A 261 -46.10 47.46 31.24
C SER A 261 -47.54 47.75 31.70
N ARG A 262 -48.54 47.14 31.05
CA ARG A 262 -49.95 47.26 31.46
C ARG A 262 -50.25 46.51 32.76
N GLN A 263 -49.58 45.39 33.02
CA GLN A 263 -49.66 44.72 34.33
C GLN A 263 -48.95 45.51 35.44
N PHE A 264 -47.86 46.22 35.12
CA PHE A 264 -47.14 47.07 36.08
C PHE A 264 -47.94 48.33 36.47
N ILE A 265 -48.69 48.92 35.54
CA ILE A 265 -49.57 50.08 35.78
C ILE A 265 -50.84 49.71 36.56
N ASN A 266 -51.29 48.45 36.49
CA ASN A 266 -52.46 47.99 37.24
C ASN A 266 -52.13 47.52 38.67
N TYR A 267 -50.85 47.56 39.08
CA TYR A 267 -50.38 47.14 40.41
C TYR A 267 -49.85 48.30 41.27
N PHE A 268 -49.95 49.54 40.80
CA PHE A 268 -49.66 50.80 41.52
C PHE A 268 -50.82 51.79 41.31
#